data_AF-A0A6A6TSH3-F1
#
_entry.id   AF-A0A6A6TSH3-F1
#
_cell.length_a   1.000
_cell.length_b   1.000
_cell.length_c   1.000
_cell.angle_alpha   90.00
_cell.angle_beta   90.00
_cell.angle_gamma   90.00
#
_symmetry.space_group_name_H-M   'P 1'
#
loop_
_entity.id
_entity.type
_entity.pdbx_description
1 polymer ?
#
loop_
_entity_poly.entity_id
_entity_poly.type
_entity_poly.pdbx_seq_one_letter_code
_entity_poly.pdbx_strand_id
1 'polypeptide(L)'
;MAGTRRRSRISDTASRAASALNDRGHVEDLATRPAVDVPSSIDSSSRASSPESKSTIGVCKRCNGVVGHFFNSWHKITGTYYLPAMPGSYSSKLEPHGKQKAATIGTDLDGCLIQPLACKCTDVLGFHAVDAPHEKAYFR
;
A
#
# COMPACT_ATOMS: atom_id res chain seq x y z
N MET A 1 -21.62 -39.32 -28.58
CA MET A 1 -22.45 -38.11 -28.74
C MET A 1 -21.56 -36.89 -28.55
N ALA A 2 -21.34 -36.14 -29.63
CA ALA A 2 -20.49 -34.95 -29.67
C ALA A 2 -21.28 -33.71 -29.22
N GLY A 3 -20.64 -32.82 -28.48
CA GLY A 3 -21.25 -31.55 -28.05
C GLY A 3 -20.20 -30.50 -27.73
N THR A 4 -19.66 -29.83 -28.75
CA THR A 4 -18.88 -28.60 -28.62
C THR A 4 -19.83 -27.40 -28.74
N ARG A 5 -19.77 -26.44 -27.81
CA ARG A 5 -20.31 -25.08 -28.03
C ARG A 5 -19.39 -23.99 -27.48
N ARG A 6 -18.87 -23.22 -28.45
CA ARG A 6 -18.20 -21.92 -28.36
C ARG A 6 -19.12 -20.85 -27.75
N ARG A 7 -18.53 -19.84 -27.08
CA ARG A 7 -18.46 -18.45 -27.58
C ARG A 7 -17.73 -17.50 -26.62
N SER A 8 -16.81 -16.75 -27.20
CA SER A 8 -16.04 -15.63 -26.65
C SER A 8 -16.89 -14.36 -26.52
N ARG A 9 -16.53 -13.46 -25.61
CA ARG A 9 -16.75 -12.00 -25.77
C ARG A 9 -15.72 -11.19 -24.98
N ILE A 10 -14.92 -10.48 -25.75
CA ILE A 10 -14.04 -9.35 -25.41
C ILE A 10 -14.89 -8.11 -25.12
N SER A 11 -14.40 -7.21 -24.27
CA SER A 11 -14.82 -5.80 -24.24
C SER A 11 -13.63 -4.95 -23.84
N ASP A 12 -13.06 -4.28 -24.85
CA ASP A 12 -12.18 -3.13 -24.74
C ASP A 12 -13.00 -1.90 -24.34
N THR A 13 -12.51 -1.14 -23.36
CA THR A 13 -12.86 0.28 -23.21
C THR A 13 -11.62 1.05 -22.78
N ALA A 14 -10.99 1.68 -23.76
CA ALA A 14 -10.05 2.78 -23.57
C ALA A 14 -10.82 4.08 -23.29
N SER A 15 -10.29 4.95 -22.44
CA SER A 15 -10.60 6.38 -22.45
C SER A 15 -9.43 7.20 -21.89
N ARG A 16 -8.89 8.05 -22.75
CA ARG A 16 -7.95 9.15 -22.48
C ARG A 16 -8.72 10.40 -22.04
N ALA A 17 -8.12 11.22 -21.17
CA ALA A 17 -8.21 12.69 -21.11
C ALA A 17 -7.20 13.14 -20.03
N ALA A 18 -6.09 13.84 -20.28
CA ALA A 18 -5.84 15.15 -20.90
C ALA A 18 -6.18 16.37 -20.01
N SER A 19 -5.10 17.08 -19.62
CA SER A 19 -4.95 18.54 -19.47
C SER A 19 -5.49 19.26 -18.22
N ALA A 20 -4.59 19.99 -17.54
CA ALA A 20 -4.71 21.44 -17.34
C ALA A 20 -3.40 22.04 -16.79
N LEU A 21 -2.75 22.85 -17.61
CA LEU A 21 -1.74 23.84 -17.24
C LEU A 21 -2.46 25.02 -16.57
N ASN A 22 -1.94 25.52 -15.46
CA ASN A 22 -2.37 26.80 -14.89
C ASN A 22 -1.38 27.91 -15.27
N ASP A 23 -1.86 28.76 -16.17
CA ASP A 23 -1.37 30.07 -16.52
C ASP A 23 -1.98 31.12 -15.57
N ARG A 24 -1.16 32.01 -15.01
CA ARG A 24 -1.61 33.26 -14.39
C ARG A 24 -0.42 34.20 -14.16
N GLY A 25 -0.26 35.16 -15.08
CA GLY A 25 0.53 36.37 -14.82
C GLY A 25 -0.18 37.35 -13.88
N HIS A 26 0.55 38.35 -13.40
CA HIS A 26 0.29 39.79 -13.65
C HIS A 26 0.87 40.73 -12.54
N VAL A 27 1.65 41.71 -13.01
CA VAL A 27 2.01 43.09 -12.52
C VAL A 27 2.97 43.37 -11.36
N GLU A 28 3.93 44.24 -11.70
CA GLU A 28 4.80 45.10 -10.90
C GLU A 28 4.04 46.30 -10.29
N ASP A 29 4.51 46.86 -9.17
CA ASP A 29 5.17 48.19 -9.09
C ASP A 29 5.24 48.76 -7.64
N LEU A 30 6.24 49.62 -7.43
CA LEU A 30 6.87 50.16 -6.22
C LEU A 30 5.97 51.02 -5.28
N ALA A 31 6.31 51.00 -3.97
CA ALA A 31 7.03 52.11 -3.28
C ALA A 31 6.65 52.28 -1.79
N THR A 32 7.67 52.64 -1.00
CA THR A 32 7.64 53.47 0.23
C THR A 32 7.65 52.75 1.60
N ARG A 33 8.83 52.82 2.26
CA ARG A 33 9.06 52.56 3.70
C ARG A 33 8.65 53.80 4.52
N PRO A 34 8.32 53.64 5.82
CA PRO A 34 9.34 53.96 6.83
C PRO A 34 9.40 53.04 8.07
N ALA A 35 10.61 53.01 8.62
CA ALA A 35 11.11 52.74 9.98
C ALA A 35 10.24 52.05 11.08
N VAL A 36 10.80 50.92 11.53
CA VAL A 36 11.08 50.48 12.92
C VAL A 36 9.90 50.33 13.89
N ASP A 37 9.49 49.08 14.12
CA ASP A 37 9.37 48.53 15.47
C ASP A 37 9.64 47.02 15.41
N VAL A 38 10.56 46.53 16.25
CA VAL A 38 11.01 45.14 16.29
C VAL A 38 10.34 44.43 17.46
N PRO A 39 9.28 43.64 17.24
CA PRO A 39 9.00 42.52 18.10
C PRO A 39 9.82 41.32 17.63
N SER A 40 10.75 40.87 18.47
CA SER A 40 11.37 39.56 18.40
C SER A 40 10.29 38.49 18.67
N SER A 41 9.39 38.30 17.72
CA SER A 41 8.52 37.14 17.68
C SER A 41 9.32 36.03 17.03
N ILE A 42 9.95 35.24 17.90
CA ILE A 42 10.15 33.80 17.73
C ILE A 42 9.31 33.25 16.57
N ASP A 43 9.92 33.19 15.39
CA ASP A 43 9.50 32.25 14.37
C ASP A 43 9.84 30.90 14.99
N SER A 44 8.87 30.37 15.75
CA SER A 44 8.75 28.95 16.00
C SER A 44 8.62 28.35 14.62
N SER A 45 9.79 28.13 14.02
CA SER A 45 10.03 27.36 12.84
C SER A 45 9.31 26.06 13.14
N SER A 46 8.07 26.01 12.67
CA SER A 46 7.25 24.84 12.65
C SER A 46 7.92 24.00 11.59
N ARG A 47 9.11 23.47 11.92
CA ARG A 47 9.73 22.37 11.23
C ARG A 47 8.62 21.35 11.28
N ALA A 48 7.88 21.27 10.17
CA ALA A 48 6.97 20.18 9.91
C ALA A 48 7.79 18.97 10.27
N SER A 49 7.45 18.35 11.41
CA SER A 49 8.16 17.19 11.89
C SER A 49 8.04 16.21 10.74
N SER A 50 9.16 15.98 10.04
CA SER A 50 9.23 15.02 8.95
C SER A 50 8.47 13.80 9.44
N PRO A 51 7.46 13.30 8.71
CA PRO A 51 6.54 12.30 9.24
C PRO A 51 7.40 11.20 9.84
N GLU A 52 7.42 11.16 11.18
CA GLU A 52 8.28 10.23 11.90
C GLU A 52 7.85 8.87 11.37
N SER A 53 8.80 8.21 10.74
CA SER A 53 8.72 6.89 10.13
C SER A 53 8.36 5.87 11.22
N LYS A 54 7.10 5.88 11.69
CA LYS A 54 6.70 5.16 12.89
C LYS A 54 6.49 3.69 12.55
N SER A 55 7.35 2.86 13.12
CA SER A 55 7.02 1.46 13.34
C SER A 55 5.71 1.39 14.14
N THR A 56 4.85 0.45 13.76
CA THR A 56 3.55 0.16 14.37
C THR A 56 3.49 -1.30 14.77
N ILE A 57 2.65 -1.61 15.76
CA ILE A 57 2.49 -2.97 16.26
C ILE A 57 1.19 -3.54 15.69
N GLY A 58 1.29 -4.70 15.04
CA GLY A 58 0.11 -5.45 14.62
C GLY A 58 -0.43 -6.28 15.78
N VAL A 59 -1.75 -6.24 15.98
CA VAL A 59 -2.45 -7.06 16.97
C VAL A 59 -3.57 -7.88 16.32
N CYS A 60 -3.72 -9.13 16.75
CA CYS A 60 -4.82 -9.98 16.31
C CYS A 60 -6.12 -9.51 16.97
N LYS A 61 -7.16 -9.23 16.18
CA LYS A 61 -8.45 -8.76 16.71
C LYS A 61 -9.21 -9.80 17.53
N ARG A 62 -8.96 -11.10 17.31
CA ARG A 62 -9.64 -12.19 18.03
C ARG A 62 -9.09 -12.41 19.43
N CYS A 63 -7.76 -12.47 19.59
CA CYS A 63 -7.12 -12.80 20.88
C CYS A 63 -6.34 -11.64 21.50
N ASN A 64 -6.30 -10.48 20.84
CA ASN A 64 -5.48 -9.31 21.20
C ASN A 64 -3.97 -9.57 21.33
N GLY A 65 -3.50 -10.73 20.84
CA GLY A 65 -2.08 -11.08 20.82
C GLY A 65 -1.30 -10.23 19.82
N VAL A 66 -0.07 -9.85 20.18
CA VAL A 66 0.86 -9.17 19.28
C VAL A 66 1.30 -10.11 18.17
N VAL A 67 1.04 -9.73 16.92
CA VAL A 67 1.37 -10.53 15.73
C VAL A 67 2.65 -10.07 15.04
N GLY A 68 3.14 -8.87 15.31
CA GLY A 68 4.34 -8.38 14.65
C GLY A 68 4.58 -6.88 14.82
N HIS A 69 5.72 -6.45 14.30
CA HIS A 69 6.08 -5.03 14.17
C HIS A 69 6.19 -4.72 12.69
N PHE A 70 5.57 -3.63 12.27
CA PHE A 70 5.47 -3.25 10.87
C PHE A 70 5.86 -1.81 10.71
N PHE A 71 6.45 -1.47 9.59
CA PHE A 71 6.52 -0.07 9.21
C PHE A 71 5.12 0.41 8.78
N ASN A 72 4.69 1.60 9.20
CA ASN A 72 3.36 2.11 8.91
C ASN A 72 3.22 2.67 7.48
N SER A 73 3.59 1.87 6.48
CA SER A 73 3.40 2.17 5.06
C SER A 73 3.10 0.87 4.31
N TRP A 74 2.02 0.89 3.53
CA TRP A 74 1.42 -0.29 2.93
C TRP A 74 0.94 -0.02 1.51
N HIS A 75 1.11 -1.00 0.62
CA HIS A 75 0.52 -1.01 -0.71
C HIS A 75 -0.70 -1.93 -0.73
N LYS A 76 -1.84 -1.41 -1.19
CA LYS A 76 -3.03 -2.23 -1.40
C LYS A 76 -2.83 -3.06 -2.67
N ILE A 77 -2.84 -4.39 -2.55
CA ILE A 77 -2.73 -5.29 -3.71
C ILE A 77 -4.12 -5.70 -4.20
N THR A 78 -5.00 -6.08 -3.28
CA THR A 78 -6.37 -6.48 -3.61
C THR A 78 -7.32 -5.92 -2.58
N GLY A 79 -8.63 -6.02 -2.83
CA GLY A 79 -9.71 -5.45 -2.00
C GLY A 79 -9.39 -5.33 -0.50
N THR A 80 -8.99 -6.45 0.12
CA THR A 80 -8.68 -6.53 1.57
C THR A 80 -7.22 -6.82 1.91
N TYR A 81 -6.33 -7.05 0.93
CA TYR A 81 -4.95 -7.42 1.17
C TYR A 81 -3.97 -6.28 0.91
N TYR A 82 -3.03 -6.12 1.83
CA TYR A 82 -2.02 -5.08 1.84
C TYR A 82 -0.63 -5.69 2.00
N LEU A 83 0.35 -5.15 1.29
CA LEU A 83 1.76 -5.52 1.36
C LEU A 83 2.52 -4.41 2.09
N PRO A 84 3.45 -4.74 3.00
CA PRO A 84 4.38 -3.75 3.54
C PRO A 84 5.13 -3.05 2.40
N ALA A 85 5.19 -1.72 2.43
CA ALA A 85 5.82 -0.94 1.36
C ALA A 85 7.35 -1.11 1.33
N MET A 86 7.97 -1.51 2.44
CA MET A 86 9.40 -1.73 2.54
C MET A 86 9.70 -3.20 2.88
N PRO A 87 10.33 -3.95 1.97
CA PRO A 87 10.82 -5.29 2.25
C PRO A 87 11.80 -5.29 3.44
N GLY A 88 11.69 -6.28 4.33
CA GLY A 88 12.55 -6.40 5.50
C GLY A 88 12.28 -5.39 6.63
N SER A 89 11.37 -4.43 6.45
CA SER A 89 11.02 -3.44 7.49
C SER A 89 9.94 -3.94 8.47
N TYR A 90 9.69 -5.25 8.50
CA TYR A 90 8.67 -5.84 9.35
C TYR A 90 9.15 -7.16 9.95
N SER A 91 8.60 -7.49 11.12
CA SER A 91 8.73 -8.79 11.76
C SER A 91 7.34 -9.36 11.99
N SER A 92 7.17 -10.65 11.73
CA SER A 92 5.90 -11.36 11.91
C SER A 92 6.10 -12.55 12.85
N LYS A 93 5.15 -12.72 13.75
CA LYS A 93 4.98 -13.91 14.62
C LYS A 93 3.85 -14.81 14.12
N LEU A 94 3.34 -14.56 12.91
CA LEU A 94 2.36 -15.43 12.30
C LEU A 94 3.02 -16.71 11.81
N GLU A 95 2.31 -17.81 11.94
CA GLU A 95 2.82 -19.14 11.61
C GLU A 95 2.10 -19.69 10.37
N PRO A 96 2.78 -20.49 9.53
CA PRO A 96 2.13 -21.19 8.43
C PRO A 96 0.92 -22.00 8.90
N HIS A 97 -0.21 -21.81 8.23
CA HIS A 97 -1.46 -22.48 8.58
C HIS A 97 -2.10 -23.13 7.36
N GLY A 98 -2.46 -24.41 7.49
CA GLY A 98 -3.10 -25.17 6.43
C GLY A 98 -2.19 -25.42 5.22
N LYS A 99 -2.82 -25.79 4.10
CA LYS A 99 -2.15 -26.13 2.84
C LYS A 99 -1.89 -24.89 1.99
N GLN A 100 -0.81 -24.92 1.23
CA GLN A 100 -0.57 -23.95 0.16
C GLN A 100 -1.69 -24.04 -0.87
N LYS A 101 -2.09 -22.88 -1.40
CA LYS A 101 -3.17 -22.77 -2.39
C LYS A 101 -2.80 -21.76 -3.46
N ALA A 102 -3.35 -21.94 -4.66
CA ALA A 102 -3.24 -20.91 -5.69
C ALA A 102 -3.95 -19.63 -5.22
N ALA A 103 -3.39 -18.49 -5.58
CA ALA A 103 -4.06 -17.21 -5.42
C ALA A 103 -5.32 -17.14 -6.29
N THR A 104 -6.21 -16.21 -5.94
CA THR A 104 -7.47 -16.02 -6.66
C THR A 104 -7.22 -15.49 -8.07
N ILE A 105 -7.87 -16.13 -9.05
CA ILE A 105 -7.80 -15.75 -10.47
C ILE A 105 -8.32 -14.32 -10.66
N GLY A 106 -7.67 -13.55 -11.54
CA GLY A 106 -8.03 -12.16 -11.83
C GLY A 106 -7.60 -11.15 -10.76
N THR A 107 -6.73 -11.54 -9.84
CA THR A 107 -6.04 -10.63 -8.93
C THR A 107 -4.59 -10.40 -9.35
N ASP A 108 -3.93 -9.39 -8.79
CA ASP A 108 -2.50 -9.17 -9.06
C ASP A 108 -1.64 -10.38 -8.64
N LEU A 109 -2.14 -11.21 -7.72
CA LEU A 109 -1.49 -12.43 -7.26
C LEU A 109 -1.81 -13.65 -8.14
N ASP A 110 -2.61 -13.52 -9.20
CA ASP A 110 -2.98 -14.65 -10.06
C ASP A 110 -1.74 -15.41 -10.57
N GLY A 111 -1.79 -16.73 -10.49
CA GLY A 111 -0.65 -17.62 -10.77
C GLY A 111 0.35 -17.80 -9.63
N CYS A 112 0.26 -17.03 -8.53
CA CYS A 112 1.12 -17.24 -7.36
C CYS A 112 0.59 -18.38 -6.47
N LEU A 113 1.52 -19.07 -5.79
CA LEU A 113 1.23 -20.05 -4.75
C LEU A 113 1.37 -19.41 -3.37
N ILE A 114 0.30 -19.38 -2.59
CA ILE A 114 0.25 -18.71 -1.29
C ILE A 114 0.13 -19.70 -0.13
N GLN A 115 0.88 -19.46 0.94
CA GLN A 115 0.78 -20.14 2.22
C GLN A 115 0.00 -19.24 3.19
N PRO A 116 -1.19 -19.64 3.66
CA PRO A 116 -1.90 -18.87 4.68
C PRO A 116 -1.06 -18.78 5.97
N LEU A 117 -1.15 -17.64 6.63
CA LEU A 117 -0.48 -17.35 7.90
C LEU A 117 -1.52 -17.06 8.98
N ALA A 118 -1.41 -17.76 10.12
CA ALA A 118 -2.32 -17.63 11.23
C ALA A 118 -1.64 -17.09 12.49
N CYS A 119 -2.44 -16.45 13.33
CA CYS A 119 -2.09 -16.16 14.70
C CYS A 119 -2.06 -17.45 15.54
N LYS A 120 -1.45 -17.40 16.72
CA LYS A 120 -1.48 -18.49 17.72
C LYS A 120 -2.89 -18.95 18.10
N CYS A 121 -3.87 -18.06 17.99
CA CYS A 121 -5.29 -18.38 18.21
C CYS A 121 -5.98 -19.00 16.98
N THR A 122 -5.21 -19.48 16.00
CA THR A 122 -5.61 -20.11 14.74
C THR A 122 -6.37 -19.22 13.74
N ASP A 123 -6.57 -17.94 14.06
CA ASP A 123 -7.18 -17.00 13.13
C ASP A 123 -6.23 -16.65 11.99
N VAL A 124 -6.70 -16.76 10.74
CA VAL A 124 -5.89 -16.48 9.54
C VAL A 124 -5.91 -14.97 9.28
N LEU A 125 -4.74 -14.35 9.37
CA LEU A 125 -4.60 -12.89 9.28
C LEU A 125 -3.87 -12.43 8.01
N GLY A 126 -3.22 -13.35 7.30
CA GLY A 126 -2.49 -13.02 6.09
C GLY A 126 -2.03 -14.28 5.34
N PHE A 127 -1.08 -14.08 4.43
CA PHE A 127 -0.43 -15.16 3.70
C PHE A 127 0.99 -14.73 3.31
N HIS A 128 1.79 -15.71 2.91
CA HIS A 128 3.10 -15.54 2.28
C HIS A 128 3.05 -16.10 0.86
N ALA A 129 3.58 -15.40 -0.14
CA ALA A 129 3.75 -15.96 -1.47
C ALA A 129 4.98 -16.88 -1.45
N VAL A 130 4.74 -18.19 -1.56
CA VAL A 130 5.81 -19.20 -1.55
C VAL A 130 6.48 -19.27 -2.92
N ASP A 131 5.66 -19.18 -3.97
CA ASP A 131 6.09 -19.20 -5.34
C ASP A 131 5.33 -18.13 -6.14
N ALA A 132 6.03 -17.54 -7.10
CA ALA A 132 5.51 -16.52 -7.98
C ALA A 132 6.12 -16.69 -9.37
N PRO A 133 5.33 -16.54 -10.45
CA PRO A 133 5.86 -16.55 -11.80
C PRO A 133 6.87 -15.42 -11.99
N HIS A 134 7.79 -15.56 -12.95
CA HIS A 134 8.91 -14.64 -13.16
C HIS A 134 8.49 -13.16 -13.25
N GLU A 135 7.38 -12.88 -13.93
CA GLU A 135 6.80 -11.53 -14.08
C GLU A 135 6.34 -10.90 -12.76
N LYS A 136 6.18 -11.72 -11.72
CA LYS A 136 5.61 -11.39 -10.41
C LYS A 136 6.57 -11.73 -9.26
N ALA A 137 7.86 -11.89 -9.55
CA ALA A 137 8.87 -12.26 -8.57
C ALA A 137 8.96 -11.28 -7.39
N TYR A 138 8.51 -10.03 -7.56
CA TYR A 138 8.47 -9.02 -6.50
C TYR A 138 7.48 -9.32 -5.36
N PHE A 139 6.56 -10.28 -5.52
CA PHE A 139 5.68 -10.72 -4.44
C PHE A 139 6.31 -11.78 -3.52
N ARG A 140 7.44 -12.36 -3.92
CA ARG A 140 8.17 -13.36 -3.14
C ARG A 140 9.05 -12.69 -2.08
#